data_AF-A0A370CHW6-F1
#
_entry.id   AF-A0A370CHW6-F1
#
_cell.length_a   1.000
_cell.length_b   1.000
_cell.length_c   1.000
_cell.angle_alpha   90.00
_cell.angle_beta   90.00
_cell.angle_gamma   90.00
#
_symmetry.space_group_name_H-M   'P 1'
#
loop_
_entity.id
_entity.type
_entity.pdbx_description
1 polymer ?
#
loop_
_entity_poly.entity_id
_entity_poly.type
_entity_poly.pdbx_seq_one_letter_code
_entity_poly.pdbx_strand_id
1 'polypeptide(L)'
;MIIATTSSTLDNLLENNKIFVNEYTNNRLMKLIKSDDMKEKNLRKRLLDCIQVFSDYFQKVVMLRYILCDNHKFLSVAQLHLTEEYGHNISLKQDREHRPSVWDPILESTSCWFAWKMFTLDEEEKTVLVHLVLETSAQLFFTRAHQVMEQYQETEYFKIHRDADEQHEQMGIDLLKELTVEKYQRLQKILSQGWAILNTACNQIALLTQQESF
;
A
#
# COMPACT_ATOMS: atom_id res chain seq x y z
N MET A 1 -23.12 -33.33 12.87
CA MET A 1 -23.28 -31.87 13.08
C MET A 1 -22.65 -31.19 11.88
N ILE A 2 -23.47 -30.76 10.92
CA ILE A 2 -23.00 -30.12 9.68
C ILE A 2 -22.66 -28.68 10.06
N ILE A 3 -21.37 -28.33 10.05
CA ILE A 3 -20.95 -26.93 10.20
C ILE A 3 -21.46 -26.24 8.94
N ALA A 4 -22.43 -25.34 9.09
CA ALA A 4 -22.86 -24.48 8.01
C ALA A 4 -21.63 -23.67 7.58
N THR A 5 -21.07 -24.01 6.42
CA THR A 5 -20.08 -23.20 5.72
C THR A 5 -20.74 -21.87 5.42
N THR A 6 -20.45 -20.85 6.21
CA THR A 6 -20.82 -19.47 5.89
C THR A 6 -20.27 -19.17 4.48
N SER A 7 -21.16 -18.81 3.57
CA SER A 7 -20.84 -18.57 2.17
C SER A 7 -19.93 -17.35 2.06
N SER A 8 -18.61 -17.57 2.05
CA SER A 8 -17.64 -16.52 1.76
C SER A 8 -17.65 -16.26 0.25
N THR A 9 -17.91 -15.01 -0.13
CA THR A 9 -18.02 -14.57 -1.53
C THR A 9 -17.11 -13.37 -1.79
N LEU A 10 -16.97 -12.99 -3.06
CA LEU A 10 -16.29 -11.75 -3.45
C LEU A 10 -16.95 -10.53 -2.79
N ASP A 11 -18.28 -10.47 -2.76
CA ASP A 11 -19.00 -9.36 -2.14
C ASP A 11 -18.67 -9.22 -0.65
N ASN A 12 -18.56 -10.34 0.07
CA ASN A 12 -18.11 -10.30 1.46
C ASN A 12 -16.66 -9.83 1.59
N LEU A 13 -15.78 -10.16 0.64
CA LEU A 13 -14.38 -9.71 0.64
C LEU A 13 -14.31 -8.20 0.44
N LEU A 14 -15.05 -7.67 -0.53
CA LEU A 14 -15.09 -6.24 -0.83
C LEU A 14 -15.76 -5.46 0.29
N GLU A 15 -16.83 -5.98 0.90
CA GLU A 15 -17.47 -5.31 2.03
C GLU A 15 -16.56 -5.24 3.25
N ASN A 16 -15.82 -6.32 3.56
CA ASN A 16 -14.81 -6.27 4.60
C ASN A 16 -13.66 -5.32 4.24
N ASN A 17 -13.27 -5.23 2.96
CA ASN A 17 -12.28 -4.25 2.53
C ASN A 17 -12.73 -2.82 2.83
N LYS A 18 -14.00 -2.48 2.54
CA LYS A 18 -14.57 -1.16 2.86
C LYS A 18 -14.52 -0.84 4.35
N ILE A 19 -14.74 -1.82 5.22
CA ILE A 19 -14.61 -1.63 6.67
C ILE A 19 -13.17 -1.21 7.01
N PHE A 20 -12.16 -1.95 6.53
CA PHE A 20 -10.76 -1.60 6.77
C PHE A 20 -10.36 -0.26 6.15
N VAL A 21 -10.87 0.07 4.97
CA VAL A 21 -10.68 1.38 4.34
C VAL A 21 -11.22 2.50 5.22
N ASN A 22 -12.44 2.34 5.76
CA ASN A 22 -13.05 3.31 6.66
C ASN A 22 -12.22 3.47 7.95
N GLU A 23 -11.70 2.39 8.50
CA GLU A 23 -10.80 2.43 9.66
C GLU A 23 -9.48 3.15 9.33
N TYR A 24 -8.90 2.88 8.16
CA TYR A 24 -7.66 3.50 7.69
C TYR A 24 -7.78 5.02 7.60
N THR A 25 -8.95 5.57 7.25
CA THR A 25 -9.14 7.03 7.23
C THR A 25 -8.90 7.71 8.60
N ASN A 26 -8.95 6.93 9.68
CA ASN A 26 -8.70 7.36 11.06
C ASN A 26 -7.30 6.98 11.57
N ASN A 27 -6.46 6.35 10.74
CA ASN A 27 -5.07 6.01 11.04
C ASN A 27 -4.25 7.25 11.43
N ARG A 28 -3.21 7.08 12.26
CA ARG A 28 -2.36 8.20 12.70
C ARG A 28 -1.70 8.94 11.54
N LEU A 29 -1.28 8.23 10.50
CA LEU A 29 -0.72 8.87 9.30
C LEU A 29 -1.73 9.79 8.61
N MET A 30 -2.96 9.31 8.43
CA MET A 30 -4.04 10.10 7.82
C MET A 30 -4.39 11.33 8.67
N LYS A 31 -4.27 11.25 10.00
CA LYS A 31 -4.44 12.39 10.90
C LYS A 31 -3.27 13.37 10.82
N LEU A 32 -2.03 12.87 10.78
CA LEU A 32 -0.81 13.68 10.63
C LEU A 32 -0.85 14.52 9.35
N ILE A 33 -1.20 13.93 8.20
CA ILE A 33 -1.31 14.67 6.94
C ILE A 33 -2.30 15.84 7.04
N LYS A 34 -3.33 15.71 7.88
CA LYS A 34 -4.36 16.74 8.08
C LYS A 34 -4.01 17.76 9.16
N SER A 35 -2.95 17.56 9.93
CA SER A 35 -2.61 18.42 11.05
C SER A 35 -1.76 19.62 10.62
N ASP A 36 -1.65 20.58 11.53
CA ASP A 36 -0.78 21.74 11.35
C ASP A 36 0.72 21.39 11.35
N ASP A 37 1.09 20.17 11.75
CA ASP A 37 2.46 19.67 11.66
C ASP A 37 3.00 19.73 10.23
N MET A 38 2.12 19.57 9.22
CA MET A 38 2.53 19.66 7.82
C MET A 38 2.88 21.08 7.36
N LYS A 39 2.66 22.12 8.19
CA LYS A 39 3.20 23.46 7.95
C LYS A 39 4.71 23.51 8.19
N GLU A 40 5.24 22.63 9.04
CA GLU A 40 6.65 22.56 9.38
C GLU A 40 7.45 21.79 8.33
N LYS A 41 8.36 22.50 7.64
CA LYS A 41 9.20 21.93 6.57
C LYS A 41 10.01 20.72 7.03
N ASN A 42 10.52 20.74 8.25
CA ASN A 42 11.32 19.64 8.79
C ASN A 42 10.48 18.37 8.99
N LEU A 43 9.21 18.50 9.40
CA LEU A 43 8.31 17.36 9.54
C LEU A 43 7.94 16.79 8.17
N ARG A 44 7.64 17.64 7.18
CA ARG A 44 7.43 17.21 5.80
C ARG A 44 8.63 16.45 5.22
N LYS A 45 9.85 16.96 5.42
CA LYS A 45 11.07 16.28 4.99
C LYS A 45 11.21 14.89 5.59
N ARG A 46 10.88 14.72 6.88
CA ARG A 46 10.96 13.44 7.58
C ARG A 46 9.87 12.46 7.20
N LEU A 47 8.67 12.96 6.93
CA LEU A 47 7.60 12.18 6.33
C LEU A 47 8.10 11.54 5.02
N LEU A 48 8.69 12.34 4.12
CA LEU A 48 9.25 11.82 2.87
C LEU A 48 10.38 10.81 3.13
N ASP A 49 11.21 11.03 4.15
CA ASP A 49 12.27 10.09 4.54
C ASP A 49 11.73 8.71 4.98
N CYS A 50 10.59 8.70 5.66
CA CYS A 50 9.88 7.48 6.04
C CYS A 50 9.16 6.84 4.85
N ILE A 51 8.50 7.63 4.02
CA ILE A 51 7.80 7.15 2.82
C ILE A 51 8.78 6.48 1.84
N GLN A 52 10.03 6.97 1.75
CA GLN A 52 11.05 6.32 0.92
C GLN A 52 11.23 4.84 1.28
N VAL A 53 11.27 4.49 2.56
CA VAL A 53 11.42 3.08 2.99
C VAL A 53 10.30 2.25 2.40
N PHE A 54 9.05 2.71 2.56
CA PHE A 54 7.89 2.00 2.04
C PHE A 54 7.91 1.93 0.50
N SER A 55 8.26 3.03 -0.18
CA SER A 55 8.39 3.12 -1.63
C SER A 55 9.44 2.15 -2.19
N ASP A 56 10.60 2.03 -1.52
CA ASP A 56 11.66 1.10 -1.90
C ASP A 56 11.21 -0.37 -1.77
N TYR A 57 10.41 -0.70 -0.76
CA TYR A 57 9.83 -2.04 -0.64
C TYR A 57 8.68 -2.26 -1.61
N PHE A 58 7.87 -1.25 -1.90
CA PHE A 58 6.81 -1.34 -2.88
C PHE A 58 7.36 -1.61 -4.29
N GLN A 59 8.46 -0.95 -4.67
CA GLN A 59 9.19 -1.28 -5.90
C GLN A 59 9.62 -2.77 -5.95
N LYS A 60 10.07 -3.33 -4.82
CA LYS A 60 10.40 -4.77 -4.72
C LYS A 60 9.13 -5.63 -4.85
N VAL A 61 8.01 -5.24 -4.23
CA VAL A 61 6.73 -5.95 -4.31
C VAL A 61 6.29 -6.09 -5.77
N VAL A 62 6.24 -4.98 -6.53
CA VAL A 62 5.79 -5.02 -7.93
C VAL A 62 6.74 -5.84 -8.82
N MET A 63 8.05 -5.73 -8.62
CA MET A 63 9.04 -6.53 -9.34
C MET A 63 8.92 -8.02 -9.02
N LEU A 64 8.84 -8.39 -7.74
CA LEU A 64 8.72 -9.78 -7.31
C LEU A 64 7.41 -10.41 -7.77
N ARG A 65 6.32 -9.65 -7.73
CA ARG A 65 5.04 -10.10 -8.26
C ARG A 65 5.13 -10.43 -9.74
N TYR A 66 5.76 -9.57 -10.54
CA TYR A 66 5.93 -9.84 -11.97
C TYR A 66 6.84 -11.05 -12.23
N ILE A 67 8.02 -11.09 -11.60
CA ILE A 67 9.03 -12.13 -11.87
C ILE A 67 8.57 -13.52 -11.43
N LEU A 68 7.76 -13.62 -10.37
CA LEU A 68 7.30 -14.89 -9.81
C LEU A 68 5.89 -15.29 -10.29
N CYS A 69 5.30 -14.58 -11.26
CA CYS A 69 3.98 -14.88 -11.77
C CYS A 69 4.04 -15.77 -13.02
N ASP A 70 3.72 -17.05 -12.87
CA ASP A 70 3.65 -17.99 -13.99
C ASP A 70 2.25 -18.04 -14.64
N ASN A 71 1.22 -17.53 -13.95
CA ASN A 71 -0.16 -17.58 -14.45
C ASN A 71 -0.44 -16.42 -15.41
N HIS A 72 -0.61 -16.73 -16.70
CA HIS A 72 -0.88 -15.75 -17.75
C HIS A 72 -2.03 -14.77 -17.47
N LYS A 73 -3.07 -15.20 -16.74
CA LYS A 73 -4.20 -14.31 -16.36
C LYS A 73 -3.73 -13.16 -15.47
N PHE A 74 -2.80 -13.42 -14.57
CA PHE A 74 -2.29 -12.45 -13.60
C PHE A 74 -1.06 -11.71 -14.13
N LEU A 75 -0.29 -12.36 -15.01
CA LEU A 75 0.95 -11.81 -15.55
C LEU A 75 0.73 -10.50 -16.33
N SER A 76 -0.33 -10.39 -17.12
CA SER A 76 -0.64 -9.16 -17.87
C SER A 76 -0.89 -7.97 -16.93
N VAL A 77 -1.65 -8.20 -15.85
CA VAL A 77 -1.93 -7.19 -14.82
C VAL A 77 -0.66 -6.84 -14.05
N ALA A 78 0.15 -7.83 -13.68
CA ALA A 78 1.42 -7.61 -12.99
C ALA A 78 2.43 -6.83 -13.87
N GLN A 79 2.45 -7.10 -15.18
CA GLN A 79 3.32 -6.40 -16.13
C GLN A 79 2.90 -4.94 -16.33
N LEU A 80 1.60 -4.68 -16.49
CA LEU A 80 1.07 -3.32 -16.61
C LEU A 80 1.43 -2.53 -15.36
N HIS A 81 1.12 -3.09 -14.19
CA HIS A 81 1.40 -2.44 -12.91
C HIS A 81 2.90 -2.18 -12.69
N LEU A 82 3.78 -3.13 -13.05
CA LEU A 82 5.22 -2.90 -13.00
C LEU A 82 5.65 -1.77 -13.94
N THR A 83 5.07 -1.68 -15.14
CA THR A 83 5.44 -0.64 -16.12
C THR A 83 5.09 0.76 -15.60
N GLU A 84 3.97 0.88 -14.88
CA GLU A 84 3.51 2.12 -14.27
C GLU A 84 4.37 2.49 -13.06
N GLU A 85 4.62 1.55 -12.15
CA GLU A 85 5.28 1.84 -10.87
C GLU A 85 6.81 1.90 -10.92
N TYR A 86 7.42 1.41 -12.00
CA TYR A 86 8.86 1.30 -12.09
C TYR A 86 9.55 2.67 -12.05
N GLY A 87 10.38 2.86 -11.02
CA GLY A 87 11.18 4.06 -10.83
C GLY A 87 10.54 5.13 -9.96
N HIS A 88 9.30 4.95 -9.49
CA HIS A 88 8.65 5.90 -8.57
C HIS A 88 9.49 6.13 -7.30
N ASN A 89 10.13 5.08 -6.76
CA ASN A 89 11.01 5.22 -5.61
C ASN A 89 12.30 6.01 -5.93
N ILE A 90 12.80 5.95 -7.15
CA ILE A 90 13.94 6.74 -7.62
C ILE A 90 13.55 8.21 -7.74
N SER A 91 12.36 8.50 -8.29
CA SER A 91 11.81 9.87 -8.36
C SER A 91 11.66 10.48 -6.97
N LEU A 92 11.09 9.74 -6.00
CA LEU A 92 11.02 10.21 -4.61
C LEU A 92 12.40 10.48 -4.00
N LYS A 93 13.39 9.64 -4.32
CA LYS A 93 14.77 9.82 -3.85
C LYS A 93 15.38 11.11 -4.42
N GLN A 94 15.08 11.45 -5.67
CA GLN A 94 15.52 12.71 -6.29
C GLN A 94 14.88 13.93 -5.61
N ASP A 95 13.55 13.89 -5.37
CA ASP A 95 12.82 14.95 -4.66
C ASP A 95 13.36 15.18 -3.24
N ARG A 96 13.87 14.12 -2.61
CA ARG A 96 14.50 14.16 -1.29
C ARG A 96 15.97 14.59 -1.32
N GLU A 97 16.49 15.07 -2.44
CA GLU A 97 17.90 15.44 -2.63
C GLU A 97 18.87 14.28 -2.34
N HIS A 98 18.45 13.05 -2.65
CA HIS A 98 19.21 11.82 -2.38
C HIS A 98 19.57 11.58 -0.91
N ARG A 99 18.86 12.22 0.04
CA ARG A 99 19.04 11.97 1.47
C ARG A 99 18.82 10.48 1.79
N PRO A 100 19.60 9.90 2.73
CA PRO A 100 19.39 8.52 3.16
C PRO A 100 17.97 8.35 3.71
N SER A 101 17.36 7.20 3.47
CA SER A 101 16.11 6.83 4.14
C SER A 101 16.37 6.61 5.63
N VAL A 102 15.32 6.72 6.44
CA VAL A 102 15.40 6.34 7.85
C VAL A 102 15.56 4.82 7.96
N TRP A 103 16.24 4.37 9.01
CA TRP A 103 16.17 2.98 9.44
C TRP A 103 15.34 2.90 10.71
N ASP A 104 14.29 2.09 10.69
CA ASP A 104 13.47 1.78 11.85
C ASP A 104 13.01 0.32 11.75
N PRO A 105 13.18 -0.50 12.80
CA PRO A 105 12.93 -1.93 12.72
C PRO A 105 11.47 -2.27 12.43
N ILE A 106 10.51 -1.46 12.90
CA ILE A 106 9.09 -1.71 12.69
C ILE A 106 8.73 -1.37 11.24
N LEU A 107 9.18 -0.20 10.75
CA LEU A 107 8.92 0.22 9.37
C LEU A 107 9.58 -0.71 8.35
N GLU A 108 10.83 -1.10 8.58
CA GLU A 108 11.56 -2.08 7.76
C GLU A 108 10.82 -3.42 7.72
N SER A 109 10.45 -3.97 8.88
CA SER A 109 9.82 -5.30 8.96
C SER A 109 8.43 -5.32 8.33
N THR A 110 7.62 -4.29 8.57
CA THR A 110 6.26 -4.20 8.02
C THR A 110 6.28 -3.98 6.51
N SER A 111 7.20 -3.16 6.00
CA SER A 111 7.37 -2.95 4.55
C SER A 111 7.90 -4.21 3.86
N CYS A 112 8.90 -4.88 4.47
CA CYS A 112 9.47 -6.13 3.98
C CYS A 112 8.46 -7.28 3.94
N TRP A 113 7.50 -7.31 4.87
CA TRP A 113 6.47 -8.35 4.92
C TRP A 113 5.71 -8.48 3.60
N PHE A 114 5.35 -7.37 2.95
CA PHE A 114 4.67 -7.41 1.65
C PHE A 114 5.54 -8.04 0.55
N ALA A 115 6.83 -7.70 0.50
CA ALA A 115 7.77 -8.31 -0.44
C ALA A 115 7.94 -9.80 -0.18
N TRP A 116 8.06 -10.21 1.09
CA TRP A 116 8.09 -11.61 1.48
C TRP A 116 6.83 -12.37 1.04
N LYS A 117 5.66 -11.75 1.16
CA LYS A 117 4.40 -12.34 0.73
C LYS A 117 4.35 -12.63 -0.78
N MET A 118 5.07 -11.90 -1.61
CA MET A 118 5.17 -12.21 -3.04
C MET A 118 5.87 -13.55 -3.32
N PHE A 119 6.73 -14.03 -2.42
CA PHE A 119 7.35 -15.36 -2.53
C PHE A 119 6.46 -16.50 -2.05
N THR A 120 5.62 -16.24 -1.05
CA THR A 120 4.96 -17.33 -0.28
C THR A 120 3.48 -17.54 -0.59
N LEU A 121 2.81 -16.55 -1.17
CA LEU A 121 1.38 -16.61 -1.44
C LEU A 121 1.08 -17.10 -2.85
N ASP A 122 -0.16 -17.51 -3.09
CA ASP A 122 -0.67 -17.72 -4.45
C ASP A 122 -1.13 -16.40 -5.10
N GLU A 123 -1.42 -16.43 -6.40
CA GLU A 123 -1.67 -15.22 -7.21
C GLU A 123 -2.92 -14.45 -6.76
N GLU A 124 -3.98 -15.13 -6.34
CA GLU A 124 -5.17 -14.48 -5.79
C GLU A 124 -4.87 -13.78 -4.47
N GLU A 125 -4.12 -14.42 -3.58
CA GLU A 125 -3.72 -13.82 -2.30
C GLU A 125 -2.76 -12.63 -2.49
N LYS A 126 -1.81 -12.72 -3.43
CA LYS A 126 -0.96 -11.58 -3.81
C LYS A 126 -1.80 -10.43 -4.37
N THR A 127 -2.81 -10.75 -5.19
CA THR A 127 -3.71 -9.77 -5.80
C THR A 127 -4.49 -8.99 -4.74
N VAL A 128 -4.97 -9.66 -3.69
CA VAL A 128 -5.61 -9.00 -2.54
C VAL A 128 -4.64 -8.03 -1.85
N LEU A 129 -3.42 -8.45 -1.55
CA LEU A 129 -2.46 -7.57 -0.86
C LEU A 129 -2.05 -6.36 -1.69
N VAL A 130 -1.83 -6.54 -2.99
CA VAL A 130 -1.45 -5.42 -3.84
C VAL A 130 -2.65 -4.52 -4.09
N HIS A 131 -3.72 -5.03 -4.70
CA HIS A 131 -4.78 -4.17 -5.22
C HIS A 131 -5.83 -3.72 -4.20
N LEU A 132 -6.15 -4.54 -3.19
CA LEU A 132 -7.17 -4.17 -2.20
C LEU A 132 -6.58 -3.50 -0.94
N VAL A 133 -5.30 -3.74 -0.66
CA VAL A 133 -4.62 -3.17 0.52
C VAL A 133 -3.68 -2.04 0.11
N LEU A 134 -2.61 -2.35 -0.64
CA LEU A 134 -1.59 -1.36 -0.97
C LEU A 134 -2.16 -0.25 -1.87
N GLU A 135 -2.74 -0.58 -3.03
CA GLU A 135 -3.27 0.40 -3.98
C GLU A 135 -4.40 1.24 -3.39
N THR A 136 -5.41 0.60 -2.80
CA THR A 136 -6.53 1.33 -2.18
C THR A 136 -6.03 2.29 -1.08
N SER A 137 -5.05 1.88 -0.28
CA SER A 137 -4.48 2.75 0.75
C SER A 137 -3.62 3.88 0.18
N ALA A 138 -2.86 3.58 -0.87
CA ALA A 138 -2.02 4.52 -1.60
C ALA A 138 -2.89 5.61 -2.20
N GLN A 139 -3.98 5.24 -2.90
CA GLN A 139 -4.88 6.19 -3.53
C GLN A 139 -5.48 7.18 -2.51
N LEU A 140 -5.96 6.67 -1.37
CA LEU A 140 -6.49 7.51 -0.29
C LEU A 140 -5.44 8.42 0.31
N PHE A 141 -4.25 7.89 0.59
CA PHE A 141 -3.15 8.63 1.20
C PHE A 141 -2.63 9.71 0.25
N PHE A 142 -2.28 9.36 -0.99
CA PHE A 142 -1.68 10.27 -1.96
C PHE A 142 -2.64 11.34 -2.44
N THR A 143 -3.92 11.02 -2.63
CA THR A 143 -4.96 12.04 -2.86
C THR A 143 -4.95 13.09 -1.75
N ARG A 144 -4.91 12.64 -0.49
CA ARG A 144 -4.96 13.56 0.66
C ARG A 144 -3.64 14.31 0.86
N ALA A 145 -2.51 13.63 0.69
CA ALA A 145 -1.17 14.20 0.81
C ALA A 145 -0.96 15.27 -0.26
N HIS A 146 -1.31 14.99 -1.52
CA HIS A 146 -1.22 15.96 -2.60
C HIS A 146 -1.99 17.25 -2.29
N GLN A 147 -3.26 17.16 -1.86
CA GLN A 147 -4.08 18.33 -1.48
C GLN A 147 -3.43 19.24 -0.42
N VAL A 148 -2.65 18.66 0.49
CA VAL A 148 -2.00 19.43 1.57
C VAL A 148 -0.62 19.91 1.14
N MET A 149 0.12 19.08 0.40
CA MET A 149 1.55 19.24 0.17
C MET A 149 1.85 20.00 -1.13
N GLU A 150 0.92 20.05 -2.08
CA GLU A 150 1.06 20.73 -3.38
C GLU A 150 1.52 22.19 -3.22
N GLN A 151 1.00 22.90 -2.22
CA GLN A 151 1.35 24.30 -1.96
C GLN A 151 2.84 24.53 -1.63
N TYR A 152 3.56 23.50 -1.20
CA TYR A 152 4.98 23.62 -0.82
C TYR A 152 5.93 23.29 -1.97
N GLN A 153 5.44 22.65 -3.04
CA GLN A 153 6.23 22.31 -4.24
C GLN A 153 7.53 21.53 -3.93
N GLU A 154 7.47 20.64 -2.94
CA GLU A 154 8.65 19.87 -2.47
C GLU A 154 8.81 18.52 -3.19
N THR A 155 7.76 18.03 -3.84
CA THR A 155 7.77 16.72 -4.50
C THR A 155 6.62 16.60 -5.50
N GLU A 156 6.86 15.94 -6.63
CA GLU A 156 5.81 15.55 -7.58
C GLU A 156 5.29 14.12 -7.32
N TYR A 157 5.92 13.40 -6.38
CA TYR A 157 5.61 12.01 -6.06
C TYR A 157 4.13 11.79 -5.75
N PHE A 158 3.50 12.66 -4.96
CA PHE A 158 2.09 12.52 -4.61
C PHE A 158 1.14 12.81 -5.78
N LYS A 159 1.55 13.64 -6.72
CA LYS A 159 0.75 13.95 -7.90
C LYS A 159 0.70 12.75 -8.85
N ILE A 160 1.86 12.13 -9.09
CA ILE A 160 1.98 10.91 -9.90
C ILE A 160 1.00 9.84 -9.41
N HIS A 161 0.94 9.61 -8.09
CA HIS A 161 0.07 8.59 -7.52
C HIS A 161 -1.39 9.03 -7.34
N ARG A 162 -1.70 10.33 -7.44
CA ARG A 162 -3.10 10.80 -7.51
C ARG A 162 -3.69 10.55 -8.88
N ASP A 163 -2.88 10.79 -9.93
CA ASP A 163 -3.30 10.67 -11.32
C ASP A 163 -3.29 9.19 -11.78
N ALA A 164 -2.59 8.31 -11.05
CA ALA A 164 -2.76 6.85 -11.12
C ALA A 164 -4.12 6.47 -10.50
N ASP A 165 -5.03 5.99 -11.35
CA ASP A 165 -6.49 6.09 -11.23
C ASP A 165 -7.13 4.97 -10.35
N GLU A 166 -8.45 5.02 -10.13
CA GLU A 166 -9.28 3.91 -9.55
C GLU A 166 -9.12 2.55 -10.29
N GLN A 167 -8.45 2.58 -11.45
CA GLN A 167 -8.20 1.45 -12.33
C GLN A 167 -7.36 0.35 -11.66
N HIS A 168 -6.42 0.70 -10.77
CA HIS A 168 -5.55 -0.29 -10.13
C HIS A 168 -6.34 -1.23 -9.21
N GLU A 169 -7.27 -0.72 -8.39
CA GLU A 169 -8.12 -1.57 -7.56
C GLU A 169 -9.01 -2.48 -8.43
N GLN A 170 -9.63 -1.90 -9.46
CA GLN A 170 -10.56 -2.62 -10.33
C GLN A 170 -9.87 -3.76 -11.11
N MET A 171 -8.63 -3.54 -11.57
CA MET A 171 -7.79 -4.56 -12.20
C MET A 171 -7.61 -5.79 -11.30
N GLY A 172 -7.46 -5.59 -9.99
CA GLY A 172 -7.37 -6.66 -9.02
C GLY A 172 -8.68 -7.40 -8.81
N ILE A 173 -9.80 -6.66 -8.69
CA ILE A 173 -11.13 -7.23 -8.42
C ILE A 173 -11.54 -8.22 -9.52
N ASP A 174 -11.28 -7.89 -10.79
CA ASP A 174 -11.65 -8.75 -11.92
C ASP A 174 -10.91 -10.10 -11.90
N LEU A 175 -9.68 -10.12 -11.39
CA LEU A 175 -8.91 -11.36 -11.23
C LEU A 175 -9.49 -12.29 -10.16
N LEU A 176 -10.22 -11.73 -9.18
CA LEU A 176 -10.75 -12.43 -8.01
C LEU A 176 -12.19 -12.94 -8.17
N LYS A 177 -12.79 -12.79 -9.35
CA LYS A 177 -14.13 -13.30 -9.66
C LYS A 177 -14.15 -14.84 -9.74
N GLU A 178 -15.32 -15.41 -9.42
CA GLU A 178 -15.64 -16.84 -9.60
C GLU A 178 -14.74 -17.83 -8.85
N LEU A 179 -14.13 -17.41 -7.74
CA LEU A 179 -13.34 -18.29 -6.89
C LEU A 179 -14.23 -19.18 -6.00
N THR A 180 -13.64 -20.28 -5.51
CA THR A 180 -14.29 -21.18 -4.53
C THR A 180 -14.50 -20.49 -3.18
N VAL A 181 -15.48 -20.97 -2.38
CA VAL A 181 -15.75 -20.46 -1.03
C VAL A 181 -14.50 -20.56 -0.13
N GLU A 182 -13.78 -21.67 -0.19
CA GLU A 182 -12.56 -21.92 0.58
C GLU A 182 -11.46 -20.90 0.23
N LYS A 183 -11.34 -20.55 -1.06
CA LYS A 183 -10.42 -19.51 -1.51
C LYS A 183 -10.84 -18.15 -0.95
N TYR A 184 -12.11 -17.76 -1.03
CA TYR A 184 -12.55 -16.49 -0.42
C TYR A 184 -12.29 -16.44 1.09
N GLN A 185 -12.47 -17.54 1.83
CA GLN A 185 -12.12 -17.60 3.25
C GLN A 185 -10.62 -17.34 3.50
N ARG A 186 -9.73 -17.87 2.65
CA ARG A 186 -8.29 -17.55 2.71
C ARG A 186 -8.03 -16.09 2.35
N LEU A 187 -8.70 -15.55 1.34
CA LEU A 187 -8.57 -14.15 0.94
C LEU A 187 -9.01 -13.18 2.05
N GLN A 188 -10.05 -13.52 2.81
CA GLN A 188 -10.47 -12.72 3.96
C GLN A 188 -9.39 -12.64 5.03
N LYS A 189 -8.71 -13.78 5.29
CA LYS A 189 -7.61 -13.83 6.25
C LYS A 189 -6.42 -12.98 5.78
N ILE A 190 -6.03 -13.09 4.51
CA ILE A 190 -4.88 -12.33 4.00
C ILE A 190 -5.19 -10.83 3.91
N LEU A 191 -6.43 -10.47 3.57
CA LEU A 191 -6.91 -9.08 3.58
C LEU A 191 -6.76 -8.45 4.96
N SER A 192 -7.27 -9.12 6.01
CA SER A 192 -7.17 -8.65 7.38
C SER A 192 -5.71 -8.51 7.84
N GLN A 193 -4.86 -9.48 7.49
CA GLN A 193 -3.43 -9.41 7.81
C GLN A 193 -2.73 -8.26 7.08
N GLY A 194 -3.03 -8.05 5.80
CA GLY A 194 -2.48 -6.95 5.01
C GLY A 194 -2.82 -5.59 5.60
N TRP A 195 -4.09 -5.35 5.92
CA TRP A 195 -4.51 -4.10 6.55
C TRP A 195 -3.92 -3.90 7.94
N ALA A 196 -3.76 -4.96 8.75
CA ALA A 196 -3.11 -4.86 10.05
C ALA A 196 -1.64 -4.42 9.91
N ILE A 197 -0.87 -5.07 9.03
CA ILE A 197 0.54 -4.76 8.78
C ILE A 197 0.70 -3.35 8.20
N LEU A 198 -0.14 -2.98 7.24
CA LEU A 198 -0.15 -1.64 6.65
C LEU A 198 -0.44 -0.57 7.71
N ASN A 199 -1.48 -0.77 8.53
CA ASN A 199 -1.83 0.17 9.59
C ASN A 199 -0.69 0.34 10.60
N THR A 200 0.04 -0.73 10.92
CA THR A 200 1.26 -0.66 11.75
C THR A 200 2.34 0.17 11.08
N ALA A 201 2.63 -0.06 9.79
CA ALA A 201 3.60 0.73 9.03
C ALA A 201 3.23 2.22 9.03
N CYS A 202 1.99 2.56 8.69
CA CYS A 202 1.51 3.94 8.65
C CYS A 202 1.56 4.61 10.03
N ASN A 203 1.18 3.91 11.09
CA ASN A 203 1.31 4.43 12.45
C ASN A 203 2.78 4.72 12.82
N GLN A 204 3.70 3.85 12.39
CA GLN A 204 5.13 4.06 12.62
C GLN A 204 5.68 5.23 11.83
N ILE A 205 5.30 5.39 10.55
CA ILE A 205 5.65 6.55 9.73
C ILE A 205 5.22 7.85 10.43
N ALA A 206 4.00 7.89 10.97
CA ALA A 206 3.50 9.06 11.67
C ALA A 206 4.33 9.39 12.93
N LEU A 207 4.65 8.37 13.73
CA LEU A 207 5.49 8.51 14.93
C LEU A 207 6.89 9.02 14.59
N LEU A 208 7.57 8.38 13.63
CA LEU A 208 8.91 8.75 13.19
C LEU A 208 8.97 10.14 12.57
N THR A 209 7.86 10.60 11.97
CA THR A 209 7.77 11.96 11.46
C THR A 209 7.76 12.99 12.60
N GLN A 210 7.08 12.69 13.71
CA GLN A 210 6.83 13.63 14.81
C GLN A 210 7.86 13.61 15.95
N GLN A 211 8.68 12.56 16.10
CA GLN A 211 9.73 12.51 17.15
C GLN A 211 10.72 13.67 17.04
N GLU A 212 11.53 14.04 18.02
CA GLU A 212 12.72 14.87 17.74
C GLU A 212 13.87 13.92 17.32
N SER A 213 14.75 14.38 16.42
CA SER A 213 15.72 13.53 15.68
C SER A 213 16.54 12.55 16.54
N PHE A 214 16.84 11.38 15.94
CA PHE A 214 17.76 10.36 16.45
C PHE A 214 19.21 10.82 16.51
#